data_AF-A0AAE4NUH6-F1
#
_entry.id   AF-A0AAE4NUH6-F1
#
_cell.length_a   1.000
_cell.length_b   1.000
_cell.length_c   1.000
_cell.angle_alpha   90.00
_cell.angle_beta   90.00
_cell.angle_gamma   90.00
#
_symmetry.space_group_name_H-M   'P 1'
#
loop_
_entity.id
_entity.type
_entity.pdbx_description
1 polymer ?
#
loop_
_entity_poly.entity_id
_entity_poly.type
_entity_poly.pdbx_seq_one_letter_code
_entity_poly.pdbx_strand_id
1 'polypeptide(L)'
;MKKIVGVWILLMMLSLPLAVACYTPRDGYSVEVVLNKPGISYNPGASAPGTLTFGNRTFLLKVWNDSKGIHVRVEIPEKIEPTTYWSYSGALVLTTDNLRELTKLGWMIAKNGSNVNVFKKGNVTLTIIFPERECSSDSDCATGGCSGEICMPKDEAEKIASPCLYAEWYECLKLTSCGCVNGLCSWKLNPAFEACLREHSVDPNNVIKTGVATVVGATGTNPEELRGALKEFFSVVGINCTEFILNSDEVPVYNPEEVSAPEAMKAALEKLQEAGVISGLSEEDIKDILSVASWGKAGWNSHIGWYETKDGTYAWIPYYESKDPQLVKCSGGPETGNLNPGSLTPGSGDGVTQTNQAAEEKDTDTGGANTICGPASIVGLSLIWLITKKKR
;
A
#
# COMPACT_ATOMS: atom_id res chain seq x y z
N MET A 1 -10.25 6.37 40.61
CA MET A 1 -10.57 7.45 39.64
C MET A 1 -9.44 7.72 38.65
N LYS A 2 -8.21 8.06 39.07
CA LYS A 2 -7.09 8.35 38.14
C LYS A 2 -6.76 7.24 37.12
N LYS A 3 -6.86 5.97 37.50
CA LYS A 3 -6.65 4.81 36.61
C LYS A 3 -7.74 4.64 35.54
N ILE A 4 -8.98 5.04 35.84
CA ILE A 4 -10.12 4.94 34.90
C ILE A 4 -10.03 6.05 33.85
N VAL A 5 -9.60 7.25 34.24
CA VAL A 5 -9.36 8.37 33.32
C VAL A 5 -8.23 8.04 32.33
N GLY A 6 -7.17 7.35 32.76
CA GLY A 6 -6.09 6.91 31.88
C GLY A 6 -6.53 5.91 30.80
N VAL A 7 -7.43 4.97 31.16
CA VAL A 7 -7.98 3.99 30.19
C VAL A 7 -8.87 4.67 29.16
N TRP A 8 -9.70 5.64 29.56
CA TRP A 8 -10.55 6.38 28.63
C TRP A 8 -9.76 7.25 27.65
N ILE A 9 -8.67 7.88 28.08
CA ILE A 9 -7.79 8.65 27.19
C ILE A 9 -7.10 7.73 26.18
N LEU A 10 -6.63 6.56 26.62
CA LEU A 10 -6.02 5.56 25.74
C LEU A 10 -7.02 5.01 24.71
N LEU A 11 -8.25 4.72 25.14
CA LEU A 11 -9.33 4.27 24.25
C LEU A 11 -9.72 5.35 23.23
N MET A 12 -9.75 6.63 23.65
CA MET A 12 -9.98 7.76 22.74
C MET A 12 -8.87 7.90 21.70
N MET A 13 -7.60 7.70 22.09
CA MET A 13 -6.48 7.73 21.14
C MET A 13 -6.51 6.55 20.15
N LEU A 14 -7.00 5.38 20.58
CA LEU A 14 -7.20 4.21 19.70
C LEU A 14 -8.39 4.38 18.74
N SER A 15 -9.35 5.25 19.06
CA SER A 15 -10.50 5.56 18.21
C SER A 15 -10.27 6.68 17.19
N LEU A 16 -9.06 7.24 17.12
CA LEU A 16 -8.74 8.24 16.11
C LEU A 16 -8.63 7.54 14.76
N PRO A 17 -9.49 7.88 13.77
CA PRO A 17 -9.34 7.33 12.43
C PRO A 17 -7.95 7.71 11.91
N LEU A 18 -7.23 6.72 11.39
CA LEU A 18 -5.98 6.91 10.63
C LEU A 18 -6.33 7.70 9.38
N ALA A 19 -6.41 9.02 9.53
CA ALA A 19 -6.76 9.90 8.44
C ALA A 19 -5.53 10.10 7.57
N VAL A 20 -5.58 9.56 6.37
CA VAL A 20 -4.54 9.77 5.35
C VAL A 20 -4.81 11.11 4.69
N ALA A 21 -3.74 11.90 4.51
CA ALA A 21 -3.81 13.12 3.73
C ALA A 21 -4.27 12.78 2.30
N CYS A 22 -5.16 13.57 1.71
CA CYS A 22 -5.50 13.41 0.31
C CYS A 22 -4.24 13.54 -0.55
N TYR A 23 -3.96 12.50 -1.32
CA TYR A 23 -2.80 12.40 -2.18
C TYR A 23 -3.14 11.50 -3.36
N THR A 24 -2.81 11.94 -4.56
CA THR A 24 -2.80 11.08 -5.75
C THR A 24 -1.33 10.79 -6.11
N PRO A 25 -0.98 9.58 -6.58
CA PRO A 25 0.40 9.28 -7.00
C PRO A 25 0.98 10.31 -7.98
N ARG A 26 0.15 10.83 -8.88
CA ARG A 26 0.45 11.94 -9.81
C ARG A 26 0.97 13.21 -9.16
N ASP A 27 0.53 13.50 -7.93
CA ASP A 27 0.97 14.71 -7.22
C ASP A 27 2.48 14.68 -6.96
N GLY A 28 3.07 13.48 -6.81
CA GLY A 28 4.52 13.30 -6.65
C GLY A 28 5.33 13.77 -7.86
N TYR A 29 4.74 13.76 -9.05
CA TYR A 29 5.39 14.14 -10.32
C TYR A 29 4.78 15.39 -10.95
N SER A 30 4.10 16.20 -10.13
CA SER A 30 3.46 17.44 -10.52
C SER A 30 3.95 18.62 -9.69
N VAL A 31 3.82 19.81 -10.24
CA VAL A 31 3.93 21.08 -9.52
C VAL A 31 2.69 21.92 -9.84
N GLU A 32 2.07 22.49 -8.83
CA GLU A 32 0.82 23.25 -8.92
C GLU A 32 0.94 24.57 -8.19
N VAL A 33 0.50 25.64 -8.85
CA VAL A 33 0.44 26.99 -8.30
C VAL A 33 -0.99 27.49 -8.36
N VAL A 34 -1.50 27.95 -7.22
CA VAL A 34 -2.79 28.64 -7.09
C VAL A 34 -2.53 30.13 -7.11
N LEU A 35 -2.84 30.78 -8.23
CA LEU A 35 -2.65 32.21 -8.44
C LEU A 35 -3.78 33.01 -7.75
N ASN A 36 -3.69 33.09 -6.42
CA ASN A 36 -4.67 33.73 -5.53
C ASN A 36 -4.22 35.12 -5.02
N LYS A 37 -3.05 35.62 -5.46
CA LYS A 37 -2.59 36.97 -5.12
C LYS A 37 -3.53 38.02 -5.72
N PRO A 38 -3.96 39.04 -4.94
CA PRO A 38 -4.80 40.11 -5.46
C PRO A 38 -4.17 40.81 -6.68
N GLY A 39 -4.99 41.08 -7.71
CA GLY A 39 -4.56 41.72 -8.95
C GLY A 39 -4.29 40.74 -10.11
N ILE A 40 -4.25 39.43 -9.84
CA ILE A 40 -4.20 38.41 -10.88
C ILE A 40 -5.61 38.13 -11.41
N SER A 41 -5.75 37.99 -12.74
CA SER A 41 -7.04 37.69 -13.38
C SER A 41 -6.95 36.54 -14.37
N TYR A 42 -8.10 35.88 -14.59
CA TYR A 42 -8.28 34.72 -15.48
C TYR A 42 -9.20 35.07 -16.64
N ASN A 43 -8.79 34.68 -17.85
CA ASN A 43 -9.62 34.76 -19.04
C ASN A 43 -9.95 33.34 -19.56
N PRO A 44 -11.11 32.76 -19.19
CA PRO A 44 -11.51 31.43 -19.64
C PRO A 44 -11.79 31.36 -21.15
N GLY A 45 -11.97 32.51 -21.82
CA GLY A 45 -12.17 32.59 -23.27
C GLY A 45 -10.87 32.42 -24.07
N ALA A 46 -9.70 32.52 -23.44
CA ALA A 46 -8.42 32.24 -24.06
C ALA A 46 -8.12 30.74 -23.98
N SER A 47 -7.64 30.16 -25.09
CA SER A 47 -7.33 28.73 -25.15
C SER A 47 -5.99 28.46 -24.46
N ALA A 48 -6.02 27.81 -23.30
CA ALA A 48 -4.83 27.22 -22.71
C ALA A 48 -4.46 25.92 -23.46
N PRO A 49 -3.19 25.71 -23.82
CA PRO A 49 -2.78 24.44 -24.43
C PRO A 49 -2.83 23.34 -23.36
N GLY A 50 -3.36 22.16 -23.70
CA GLY A 50 -3.37 21.01 -22.79
C GLY A 50 -1.99 20.36 -22.56
N THR A 51 -1.00 20.77 -23.36
CA THR A 51 0.38 20.31 -23.26
C THR A 51 1.38 21.47 -23.38
N LEU A 52 2.52 21.28 -22.75
CA LEU A 52 3.63 22.21 -22.77
C LEU A 52 4.89 21.48 -23.24
N THR A 53 5.54 21.98 -24.27
CA THR A 53 6.85 21.46 -24.71
C THR A 53 7.92 22.40 -24.20
N PHE A 54 8.88 21.85 -23.47
CA PHE A 54 10.05 22.56 -22.98
C PHE A 54 11.29 21.68 -23.17
N GLY A 55 12.36 22.24 -23.75
CA GLY A 55 13.49 21.45 -24.23
C GLY A 55 13.06 20.44 -25.31
N ASN A 56 13.39 19.17 -25.10
CA ASN A 56 12.98 18.05 -25.95
C ASN A 56 11.88 17.17 -25.30
N ARG A 57 11.20 17.68 -24.26
CA ARG A 57 10.22 16.94 -23.46
C ARG A 57 8.85 17.60 -23.52
N THR A 58 7.80 16.80 -23.34
CA THR A 58 6.41 17.26 -23.33
C THR A 58 5.77 16.99 -21.98
N PHE A 59 5.11 18.00 -21.43
CA PHE A 59 4.44 17.98 -20.14
C PHE A 59 2.93 18.18 -20.33
N LEU A 60 2.15 17.70 -19.36
CA LEU A 60 0.73 18.02 -19.28
C LEU A 60 0.58 19.38 -18.60
N LEU A 61 -0.23 20.26 -19.18
CA LEU A 61 -0.58 21.55 -18.61
C LEU A 61 -2.08 21.57 -18.33
N LYS A 62 -2.43 21.76 -17.06
CA LYS A 62 -3.81 21.87 -16.60
C LYS A 62 -4.02 23.26 -16.01
N VAL A 63 -5.09 23.93 -16.43
CA VAL A 63 -5.50 25.23 -15.90
C VAL A 63 -6.98 25.18 -15.57
N TRP A 64 -7.33 25.54 -14.35
CA TRP A 64 -8.72 25.66 -13.91
C TRP A 64 -8.85 26.79 -12.89
N ASN A 65 -10.07 27.23 -12.61
CA ASN A 65 -10.33 28.28 -11.64
C ASN A 65 -11.42 27.81 -10.68
N ASP A 66 -11.20 28.00 -9.39
CA ASP A 66 -12.15 27.66 -8.33
C ASP A 66 -12.27 28.78 -7.29
N SER A 67 -12.86 28.48 -6.13
CA SER A 67 -13.01 29.44 -5.03
C SER A 67 -11.70 29.92 -4.40
N LYS A 68 -10.60 29.17 -4.55
CA LYS A 68 -9.27 29.49 -3.99
C LYS A 68 -8.44 30.30 -4.98
N GLY A 69 -8.69 30.18 -6.28
CA GLY A 69 -8.06 30.98 -7.32
C GLY A 69 -7.82 30.19 -8.60
N ILE A 70 -6.89 30.69 -9.42
CA ILE A 70 -6.54 30.07 -10.70
C ILE A 70 -5.45 29.04 -10.43
N HIS A 71 -5.73 27.78 -10.71
CA HIS A 71 -4.75 26.71 -10.61
C HIS A 71 -4.01 26.55 -11.93
N VAL A 72 -2.69 26.50 -11.86
CA VAL A 72 -1.80 26.14 -12.96
C VAL A 72 -0.98 24.94 -12.51
N ARG A 73 -1.20 23.79 -13.14
CA ARG A 73 -0.50 22.53 -12.84
C ARG A 73 0.29 22.05 -14.04
N VAL A 74 1.56 21.76 -13.81
CA VAL A 74 2.44 21.09 -14.75
C VAL A 74 2.76 19.71 -14.23
N GLU A 75 2.60 18.70 -15.08
CA GLU A 75 2.71 17.30 -14.70
C GLU A 75 3.59 16.55 -15.71
N ILE A 76 4.50 15.72 -15.20
CA ILE A 76 5.24 14.76 -16.04
C ILE A 76 4.22 13.70 -16.50
N PRO A 77 4.07 13.45 -17.82
CA PRO A 77 3.16 12.42 -18.28
C PRO A 77 3.54 11.06 -17.71
N GLU A 78 2.55 10.22 -17.47
CA GLU A 78 2.76 8.87 -16.96
C GLU A 78 2.75 7.85 -18.10
N LYS A 79 3.55 6.80 -17.93
CA LYS A 79 3.48 5.58 -18.71
C LYS A 79 3.11 4.44 -17.76
N ILE A 80 2.33 3.50 -18.26
CA ILE A 80 2.17 2.23 -17.58
C ILE A 80 3.48 1.49 -17.72
N GLU A 81 4.20 1.28 -16.62
CA GLU A 81 5.31 0.34 -16.67
C GLU A 81 4.75 -1.09 -16.69
N PRO A 82 5.28 -1.96 -17.57
CA PRO A 82 4.76 -3.31 -17.73
C PRO A 82 5.03 -4.19 -16.51
N THR A 83 5.65 -3.66 -15.45
CA THR A 83 5.81 -4.35 -14.17
C THR A 83 4.44 -4.46 -13.52
N THR A 84 3.74 -5.51 -13.91
CA THR A 84 2.63 -6.00 -13.12
C THR A 84 3.15 -6.47 -11.78
N TYR A 85 2.55 -6.01 -10.69
CA TYR A 85 2.86 -6.49 -9.35
C TYR A 85 1.62 -7.02 -8.66
N TRP A 86 1.86 -8.00 -7.81
CA TRP A 86 0.84 -8.57 -6.93
C TRP A 86 1.48 -8.81 -5.57
N SER A 87 0.70 -8.58 -4.51
CA SER A 87 1.11 -8.79 -3.13
C SER A 87 0.13 -9.71 -2.40
N TYR A 88 0.67 -10.47 -1.45
CA TYR A 88 -0.10 -11.27 -0.52
C TYR A 88 0.45 -11.11 0.87
N SER A 89 -0.45 -10.95 1.83
CA SER A 89 -0.13 -10.95 3.24
C SER A 89 -0.89 -12.10 3.88
N GLY A 90 -0.17 -13.09 4.41
CA GLY A 90 -0.78 -14.23 5.07
C GLY A 90 0.25 -15.25 5.51
N ALA A 91 -0.21 -16.34 6.12
CA ALA A 91 0.66 -17.45 6.47
C ALA A 91 1.22 -18.10 5.19
N LEU A 92 2.53 -18.35 5.17
CA LEU A 92 3.22 -19.06 4.10
C LEU A 92 4.25 -20.02 4.70
N VAL A 93 4.06 -21.31 4.46
CA VAL A 93 5.01 -22.35 4.86
C VAL A 93 5.80 -22.80 3.63
N LEU A 94 7.12 -22.70 3.69
CA LEU A 94 8.01 -23.27 2.68
C LEU A 94 8.66 -24.53 3.25
N THR A 95 8.21 -25.71 2.83
CA THR A 95 8.86 -26.98 3.19
C THR A 95 9.93 -27.37 2.16
N THR A 96 10.84 -28.27 2.55
CA THR A 96 11.84 -28.82 1.63
C THR A 96 11.22 -29.50 0.40
N ASP A 97 10.03 -30.10 0.55
CA ASP A 97 9.33 -30.74 -0.56
C ASP A 97 8.73 -29.71 -1.52
N ASN A 98 8.16 -28.60 -1.02
CA ASN A 98 7.71 -27.49 -1.86
C ASN A 98 8.88 -26.91 -2.67
N LEU A 99 10.03 -26.68 -2.03
CA LEU A 99 11.22 -26.13 -2.70
C LEU A 99 11.77 -27.07 -3.78
N ARG A 100 11.77 -28.38 -3.51
CA ARG A 100 12.19 -29.40 -4.50
C ARG A 100 11.25 -29.41 -5.70
N GLU A 101 9.94 -29.33 -5.46
CA GLU A 101 8.95 -29.34 -6.52
C GLU A 101 9.02 -28.07 -7.38
N LEU A 102 9.15 -26.89 -6.77
CA LEU A 102 9.39 -25.63 -7.49
C LEU A 102 10.65 -25.71 -8.36
N THR A 103 11.73 -26.29 -7.84
CA THR A 103 12.98 -26.47 -8.62
C THR A 103 12.76 -27.35 -9.85
N LYS A 104 12.00 -28.45 -9.73
CA LYS A 104 11.64 -29.31 -10.89
C LYS A 104 10.80 -28.56 -11.92
N LEU A 105 9.92 -27.65 -11.47
CA LEU A 105 9.10 -26.81 -12.31
C LEU A 105 9.88 -25.65 -12.96
N GLY A 106 11.20 -25.56 -12.73
CA GLY A 106 12.09 -24.58 -13.36
C GLY A 106 12.24 -23.27 -12.60
N TRP A 107 11.83 -23.22 -11.33
CA TRP A 107 12.10 -22.06 -10.48
C TRP A 107 13.56 -22.02 -10.02
N MET A 108 14.21 -20.88 -10.23
CA MET A 108 15.48 -20.55 -9.61
C MET A 108 15.22 -19.96 -8.23
N ILE A 109 15.82 -20.57 -7.22
CA ILE A 109 15.59 -20.23 -5.82
C ILE A 109 16.86 -19.62 -5.25
N ALA A 110 16.79 -18.35 -4.85
CA ALA A 110 17.91 -17.64 -4.25
C ALA A 110 17.67 -17.36 -2.78
N LYS A 111 18.77 -17.42 -2.01
CA LYS A 111 18.80 -17.07 -0.61
C LYS A 111 19.34 -15.66 -0.44
N ASN A 112 18.71 -14.87 0.41
CA ASN A 112 19.30 -13.65 0.94
C ASN A 112 19.56 -13.86 2.43
N GLY A 113 20.84 -14.07 2.79
CA GLY A 113 21.23 -14.54 4.11
C GLY A 113 20.75 -15.99 4.36
N SER A 114 20.09 -16.22 5.49
CA SER A 114 19.61 -17.56 5.90
C SER A 114 18.27 -17.96 5.29
N ASN A 115 17.50 -17.02 4.74
CA ASN A 115 16.15 -17.27 4.23
C ASN A 115 16.15 -17.49 2.72
N VAL A 116 15.35 -18.47 2.29
CA VAL A 116 14.93 -18.61 0.90
C VAL A 116 13.82 -17.60 0.67
N ASN A 117 14.09 -16.54 -0.09
CA ASN A 117 13.18 -15.41 -0.18
C ASN A 117 13.02 -14.83 -1.59
N VAL A 118 13.79 -15.31 -2.57
CA VAL A 118 13.68 -14.87 -3.97
C VAL A 118 13.48 -16.08 -4.87
N PHE A 119 12.41 -16.07 -5.66
CA PHE A 119 12.06 -17.12 -6.61
C PHE A 119 11.94 -16.51 -8.00
N LYS A 120 12.65 -17.06 -8.98
CA LYS A 120 12.65 -16.55 -10.36
C LYS A 120 12.26 -17.63 -11.34
N LYS A 121 11.42 -17.29 -12.32
CA LYS A 121 11.07 -18.17 -13.44
C LYS A 121 10.74 -17.30 -14.65
N GLY A 122 11.53 -17.42 -15.72
CA GLY A 122 11.41 -16.53 -16.88
C GLY A 122 11.65 -15.07 -16.47
N ASN A 123 10.72 -14.18 -16.83
CA ASN A 123 10.75 -12.77 -16.42
C ASN A 123 10.05 -12.50 -15.08
N VAL A 124 9.53 -13.55 -14.44
CA VAL A 124 8.82 -13.43 -13.16
C VAL A 124 9.80 -13.50 -11.99
N THR A 125 9.73 -12.54 -11.08
CA THR A 125 10.42 -12.58 -9.78
C THR A 125 9.41 -12.47 -8.65
N LEU A 126 9.39 -13.46 -7.75
CA LEU A 126 8.65 -13.42 -6.49
C LEU A 126 9.62 -13.14 -5.35
N THR A 127 9.33 -12.11 -4.56
CA THR A 127 10.07 -11.79 -3.33
C THR A 127 9.19 -11.97 -2.10
N ILE A 128 9.67 -12.74 -1.14
CA ILE A 128 9.01 -12.96 0.14
C ILE A 128 9.74 -12.15 1.21
N ILE A 129 9.00 -11.35 1.95
CA ILE A 129 9.48 -10.65 3.14
C ILE A 129 8.88 -11.34 4.36
N PHE A 130 9.77 -11.84 5.21
CA PHE A 130 9.42 -12.38 6.52
C PHE A 130 9.52 -11.26 7.57
N PRO A 131 8.75 -11.32 8.66
CA PRO A 131 8.88 -10.38 9.77
C PRO A 131 10.27 -10.43 10.42
N GLU A 132 10.53 -9.52 11.36
CA GLU A 132 11.78 -9.51 12.13
C GLU A 132 12.09 -10.87 12.75
N ARG A 133 13.39 -11.22 12.78
CA ARG A 133 13.85 -12.57 13.11
C ARG A 133 13.99 -12.75 14.62
N GLU A 134 13.37 -13.81 15.13
CA GLU A 134 13.60 -14.38 16.47
C GLU A 134 14.80 -15.35 16.48
N CYS A 135 15.05 -16.03 15.35
CA CYS A 135 16.05 -17.10 15.27
C CYS A 135 16.82 -17.14 13.94
N SER A 136 17.98 -17.78 13.97
CA SER A 136 18.82 -18.08 12.80
C SER A 136 19.04 -19.58 12.59
N SER A 137 18.87 -20.37 13.65
CA SER A 137 19.07 -21.81 13.70
C SER A 137 18.13 -22.44 14.74
N ASP A 138 17.91 -23.76 14.66
CA ASP A 138 17.06 -24.47 15.62
C ASP A 138 17.53 -24.33 17.07
N SER A 139 18.84 -24.18 17.30
CA SER A 139 19.41 -24.03 18.63
C SER A 139 19.07 -22.70 19.31
N ASP A 140 18.56 -21.73 18.54
CA ASP A 140 18.10 -20.44 19.06
C ASP A 140 16.68 -20.55 19.66
N CYS A 141 16.00 -21.69 19.43
CA CYS A 141 14.64 -21.94 19.87
C CYS A 141 14.60 -22.98 20.99
N ALA A 142 13.65 -22.82 21.91
CA ALA A 142 13.39 -23.80 22.95
C ALA A 142 11.91 -23.93 23.25
N THR A 143 11.55 -25.09 23.79
CA THR A 143 10.21 -25.36 24.30
C THR A 143 10.06 -24.75 25.68
N GLY A 144 8.96 -24.03 25.90
CA GLY A 144 8.55 -23.46 27.18
C GLY A 144 7.05 -23.64 27.41
N GLY A 145 6.54 -23.02 28.48
CA GLY A 145 5.17 -23.21 28.95
C GLY A 145 5.04 -24.42 29.88
N CYS A 146 3.96 -24.42 30.68
CA CYS A 146 3.77 -25.38 31.75
C CYS A 146 3.62 -26.83 31.26
N SER A 147 3.06 -27.02 30.06
CA SER A 147 2.87 -28.32 29.42
C SER A 147 3.85 -28.55 28.26
N GLY A 148 4.85 -27.68 28.10
CA GLY A 148 5.77 -27.69 26.96
C GLY A 148 5.09 -27.35 25.64
N GLU A 149 4.03 -26.57 25.68
CA GLU A 149 3.16 -26.27 24.54
C GLU A 149 3.67 -25.12 23.65
N ILE A 150 4.62 -24.33 24.13
CA ILE A 150 5.07 -23.11 23.47
C ILE A 150 6.47 -23.30 22.90
N CYS A 151 6.64 -23.08 21.59
CA CYS A 151 7.95 -22.90 20.97
C CYS A 151 8.25 -21.40 20.83
N MET A 152 9.42 -20.96 21.29
CA MET A 152 9.82 -19.55 21.36
C MET A 152 11.34 -19.39 21.43
N PRO A 153 11.88 -18.15 21.37
CA PRO A 153 13.30 -17.89 21.58
C PRO A 153 13.80 -18.51 22.89
N LYS A 154 15.00 -19.10 22.84
CA LYS A 154 15.56 -19.86 23.96
C LYS A 154 15.71 -19.04 25.23
N ASP A 155 16.02 -17.76 25.12
CA ASP A 155 16.19 -16.83 26.23
C ASP A 155 14.86 -16.36 26.85
N GLU A 156 13.74 -16.58 26.17
CA GLU A 156 12.38 -16.31 26.65
C GLU A 156 11.70 -17.57 27.21
N ALA A 157 12.05 -18.76 26.69
CA ALA A 157 11.46 -20.04 27.08
C ALA A 157 11.57 -20.35 28.58
N GLU A 158 12.61 -19.86 29.25
CA GLU A 158 12.79 -20.02 30.69
C GLU A 158 11.99 -19.01 31.53
N LYS A 159 11.53 -17.91 30.92
CA LYS A 159 10.88 -16.78 31.60
C LYS A 159 9.35 -16.79 31.40
N ILE A 160 8.87 -17.56 30.44
CA ILE A 160 7.44 -17.61 30.14
C ILE A 160 6.65 -18.27 31.27
N ALA A 161 5.57 -17.61 31.69
CA ALA A 161 4.55 -18.21 32.53
C ALA A 161 3.28 -18.40 31.69
N SER A 162 2.90 -19.64 31.42
CA SER A 162 1.64 -19.98 30.76
C SER A 162 0.67 -20.65 31.75
N PRO A 163 -0.65 -20.52 31.52
CA PRO A 163 -1.61 -21.34 32.25
C PRO A 163 -1.32 -22.83 32.01
N CYS A 164 -1.31 -23.64 33.08
CA CYS A 164 -1.13 -25.09 33.00
C CYS A 164 -2.40 -25.76 32.46
N LEU A 165 -2.64 -25.61 31.16
CA LEU A 165 -3.70 -26.30 30.44
C LEU A 165 -3.18 -27.65 29.95
N TYR A 166 -4.02 -28.67 30.01
CA TYR A 166 -3.72 -29.99 29.49
C TYR A 166 -4.72 -30.32 28.38
N ALA A 167 -4.41 -29.88 27.16
CA ALA A 167 -5.22 -30.19 26.00
C ALA A 167 -4.75 -31.52 25.40
N GLU A 168 -5.69 -32.40 25.05
CA GLU A 168 -5.36 -33.74 24.52
C GLU A 168 -4.44 -33.67 23.28
N TRP A 169 -4.62 -32.65 22.44
CA TRP A 169 -3.82 -32.47 21.24
C TRP A 169 -2.33 -32.17 21.52
N TYR A 170 -1.94 -31.79 22.75
CA TYR A 170 -0.53 -31.57 23.08
C TYR A 170 0.32 -32.84 22.95
N GLU A 171 -0.29 -34.02 22.98
CA GLU A 171 0.40 -35.28 22.63
C GLU A 171 1.02 -35.24 21.23
N CYS A 172 0.41 -34.50 20.29
CA CYS A 172 0.95 -34.30 18.95
C CYS A 172 2.30 -33.59 18.95
N LEU A 173 2.59 -32.76 19.97
CA LEU A 173 3.87 -32.04 20.06
C LEU A 173 5.07 -32.97 20.21
N LYS A 174 4.86 -34.20 20.71
CA LYS A 174 5.90 -35.25 20.79
C LYS A 174 6.31 -35.77 19.40
N LEU A 175 5.48 -35.55 18.39
CA LEU A 175 5.74 -35.94 16.99
C LEU A 175 6.51 -34.86 16.22
N THR A 176 6.87 -33.75 16.86
CA THR A 176 7.60 -32.64 16.26
C THR A 176 8.69 -32.14 17.20
N SER A 177 9.44 -31.13 16.75
CA SER A 177 10.46 -30.44 17.51
C SER A 177 10.26 -28.93 17.39
N CYS A 178 10.52 -28.20 18.46
CA CYS A 178 10.66 -26.75 18.42
C CYS A 178 11.95 -26.38 17.66
N GLY A 179 11.87 -25.42 16.74
CA GLY A 179 13.03 -25.00 15.95
C GLY A 179 12.75 -23.74 15.14
N CYS A 180 13.71 -23.35 14.30
CA CYS A 180 13.63 -22.10 13.56
C CYS A 180 12.91 -22.32 12.23
N VAL A 181 11.74 -21.70 12.08
CA VAL A 181 10.89 -21.77 10.89
C VAL A 181 10.71 -20.35 10.36
N ASN A 182 11.22 -20.08 9.15
CA ASN A 182 11.16 -18.75 8.52
C ASN A 182 11.71 -17.59 9.38
N GLY A 183 12.67 -17.87 10.27
CA GLY A 183 13.23 -16.87 11.19
C GLY A 183 12.44 -16.66 12.48
N LEU A 184 11.38 -17.45 12.72
CA LEU A 184 10.63 -17.48 13.97
C LEU A 184 10.75 -18.82 14.68
N CYS A 185 10.69 -18.81 16.00
CA CYS A 185 10.70 -20.05 16.77
C CYS A 185 9.31 -20.69 16.76
N SER A 186 9.20 -21.85 16.10
CA SER A 186 7.94 -22.56 15.89
C SER A 186 8.10 -24.08 15.91
N TRP A 187 6.98 -24.77 16.14
CA TRP A 187 6.86 -26.21 15.92
C TRP A 187 7.05 -26.54 14.43
N LYS A 188 7.89 -27.53 14.14
CA LYS A 188 8.19 -27.94 12.77
C LYS A 188 7.08 -28.82 12.19
N LEU A 189 6.53 -28.43 11.05
CA LEU A 189 5.54 -29.25 10.35
C LEU A 189 6.18 -30.53 9.82
N ASN A 190 5.53 -31.67 10.06
CA ASN A 190 5.82 -32.94 9.41
C ASN A 190 4.53 -33.76 9.26
N PRO A 191 4.47 -34.77 8.37
CA PRO A 191 3.22 -35.48 8.08
C PRO A 191 2.56 -36.13 9.30
N ALA A 192 3.34 -36.69 10.22
CA ALA A 192 2.81 -37.35 11.41
C ALA A 192 2.22 -36.34 12.40
N PHE A 193 2.92 -35.22 12.60
CA PHE A 193 2.44 -34.12 13.43
C PHE A 193 1.17 -33.47 12.86
N GLU A 194 1.14 -33.22 11.54
CA GLU A 194 -0.02 -32.64 10.88
C GLU A 194 -1.27 -33.54 10.99
N ALA A 195 -1.09 -34.84 10.73
CA ALA A 195 -2.17 -35.81 10.83
C ALA A 195 -2.76 -35.85 12.25
N CYS A 196 -1.90 -35.84 13.27
CA CYS A 196 -2.31 -35.83 14.67
C CYS A 196 -3.10 -34.56 15.04
N LEU A 197 -2.64 -33.37 14.64
CA LEU A 197 -3.38 -32.13 14.88
C LEU A 197 -4.78 -32.17 14.27
N ARG A 198 -4.89 -32.67 13.03
CA ARG A 198 -6.18 -32.81 12.33
C ARG A 198 -7.11 -33.81 13.00
N GLU A 199 -6.59 -34.93 13.53
CA GLU A 199 -7.36 -35.90 14.30
C GLU A 199 -8.01 -35.26 15.53
N HIS A 200 -7.28 -34.36 16.19
CA HIS A 200 -7.79 -33.56 17.31
C HIS A 200 -8.56 -32.29 16.89
N SER A 201 -8.93 -32.14 15.62
CA SER A 201 -9.63 -30.96 15.09
C SER A 201 -8.90 -29.63 15.32
N VAL A 202 -7.58 -29.67 15.41
CA VAL A 202 -6.72 -28.49 15.51
C VAL A 202 -6.20 -28.13 14.12
N ASP A 203 -6.42 -26.89 13.70
CA ASP A 203 -5.80 -26.38 12.47
C ASP A 203 -4.29 -26.19 12.70
N PRO A 204 -3.42 -26.85 11.91
CA PRO A 204 -1.97 -26.67 12.01
C PRO A 204 -1.51 -25.21 11.95
N ASN A 205 -2.24 -24.35 11.23
CA ASN A 205 -1.93 -22.92 11.12
C ASN A 205 -2.06 -22.17 12.45
N ASN A 206 -2.87 -22.68 13.40
CA ASN A 206 -3.02 -22.08 14.72
C ASN A 206 -1.89 -22.47 15.68
N VAL A 207 -1.13 -23.52 15.35
CA VAL A 207 -0.05 -24.06 16.19
C VAL A 207 1.33 -23.63 15.68
N ILE A 208 1.45 -23.46 14.37
CA ILE A 208 2.73 -23.15 13.70
C ILE A 208 2.83 -21.65 13.49
N LYS A 209 3.76 -21.02 14.23
CA LYS A 209 4.16 -19.64 14.03
C LYS A 209 5.03 -19.55 12.78
N THR A 210 4.43 -19.17 11.67
CA THR A 210 5.16 -18.96 10.41
C THR A 210 5.55 -17.50 10.18
N GLY A 211 5.01 -16.61 11.03
CA GLY A 211 4.98 -15.18 10.75
C GLY A 211 3.99 -14.89 9.63
N VAL A 212 3.44 -13.68 9.60
CA VAL A 212 2.76 -13.23 8.39
C VAL A 212 3.86 -12.98 7.37
N ALA A 213 4.04 -13.91 6.45
CA ALA A 213 4.93 -13.70 5.33
C ALA A 213 4.20 -12.77 4.36
N THR A 214 4.80 -11.63 4.07
CA THR A 214 4.31 -10.79 2.99
C THR A 214 5.05 -11.22 1.73
N VAL A 215 4.34 -11.78 0.76
CA VAL A 215 4.84 -11.83 -0.62
C VAL A 215 4.75 -10.41 -1.14
N VAL A 216 5.87 -9.69 -1.15
CA VAL A 216 5.91 -8.22 -1.34
C VAL A 216 5.98 -7.82 -2.81
N GLY A 217 6.27 -8.75 -3.71
CA GLY A 217 6.21 -8.41 -5.12
C GLY A 217 6.42 -9.60 -6.00
N ALA A 218 5.43 -9.84 -6.85
CA ALA A 218 5.55 -10.68 -8.01
C ALA A 218 5.67 -9.78 -9.22
N THR A 219 6.87 -9.52 -9.74
CA THR A 219 7.05 -8.66 -10.91
C THR A 219 7.15 -9.48 -12.18
N GLY A 220 6.44 -9.09 -13.24
CA GLY A 220 6.55 -9.69 -14.56
C GLY A 220 6.17 -8.68 -15.64
N THR A 221 6.85 -8.74 -16.79
CA THR A 221 6.59 -7.86 -17.94
C THR A 221 5.34 -8.26 -18.74
N ASN A 222 4.79 -9.45 -18.46
CA ASN A 222 3.58 -9.98 -19.07
C ASN A 222 2.59 -10.42 -17.98
N PRO A 223 1.37 -9.84 -17.94
CA PRO A 223 0.33 -10.19 -16.96
C PRO A 223 -0.04 -11.68 -16.95
N GLU A 224 -0.11 -12.33 -18.11
CA GLU A 224 -0.48 -13.75 -18.21
C GLU A 224 0.63 -14.68 -17.70
N GLU A 225 1.89 -14.32 -18.00
CA GLU A 225 3.07 -15.03 -17.46
C GLU A 225 3.09 -14.93 -15.93
N LEU A 226 2.81 -13.73 -15.39
CA LEU A 226 2.75 -13.49 -13.96
C LEU A 226 1.62 -14.27 -13.28
N ARG A 227 0.40 -14.24 -13.83
CA ARG A 227 -0.73 -15.03 -13.30
C ARG A 227 -0.44 -16.52 -13.30
N GLY A 228 0.14 -17.03 -14.39
CA GLY A 228 0.53 -18.44 -14.51
C GLY A 228 1.55 -18.83 -13.45
N ALA A 229 2.59 -18.02 -13.27
CA ALA A 229 3.63 -18.24 -12.28
C ALA A 229 3.10 -18.18 -10.84
N LEU A 230 2.23 -17.20 -10.53
CA LEU A 230 1.56 -17.10 -9.23
C LEU A 230 0.70 -18.33 -8.93
N LYS A 231 -0.14 -18.75 -9.87
CA LYS A 231 -1.00 -19.93 -9.72
C LYS A 231 -0.17 -21.19 -9.47
N GLU A 232 0.91 -21.39 -10.21
CA GLU A 232 1.81 -22.53 -10.03
C GLU A 232 2.50 -22.49 -8.67
N PHE A 233 3.06 -21.35 -8.28
CA PHE A 233 3.75 -21.18 -6.99
C PHE A 233 2.81 -21.48 -5.83
N PHE A 234 1.65 -20.83 -5.79
CA PHE A 234 0.67 -20.99 -4.70
C PHE A 234 0.09 -22.40 -4.63
N SER A 235 -0.16 -23.03 -5.78
CA SER A 235 -0.56 -24.45 -5.82
C SER A 235 0.48 -25.36 -5.18
N VAL A 236 1.78 -25.11 -5.39
CA VAL A 236 2.83 -25.93 -4.80
C VAL A 236 2.91 -25.70 -3.30
N VAL A 237 2.78 -24.47 -2.81
CA VAL A 237 2.82 -24.16 -1.36
C VAL A 237 1.50 -24.43 -0.62
N GLY A 238 0.51 -25.01 -1.30
CA GLY A 238 -0.76 -25.44 -0.69
C GLY A 238 -1.76 -24.31 -0.43
N ILE A 239 -1.57 -23.16 -1.06
CA ILE A 239 -2.47 -22.00 -0.94
C ILE A 239 -3.30 -21.93 -2.22
N ASN A 240 -4.63 -21.81 -2.07
CA ASN A 240 -5.53 -21.70 -3.22
C ASN A 240 -6.10 -20.28 -3.26
N CYS A 241 -5.82 -19.55 -4.33
CA CYS A 241 -6.28 -18.19 -4.57
C CYS A 241 -7.37 -18.18 -5.65
N THR A 242 -8.47 -17.46 -5.42
CA THR A 242 -9.60 -17.39 -6.37
C THR A 242 -9.25 -16.62 -7.65
N GLU A 243 -8.45 -15.56 -7.54
CA GLU A 243 -8.03 -14.72 -8.66
C GLU A 243 -6.74 -13.98 -8.29
N PHE A 244 -5.93 -13.58 -9.26
CA PHE A 244 -4.77 -12.72 -9.05
C PHE A 244 -5.04 -11.36 -9.70
N ILE A 245 -5.40 -10.36 -8.88
CA ILE A 245 -5.60 -8.98 -9.33
C ILE A 245 -4.23 -8.32 -9.45
N LEU A 246 -3.74 -8.23 -10.68
CA LEU A 246 -2.45 -7.62 -10.97
C LEU A 246 -2.61 -6.11 -11.01
N ASN A 247 -1.75 -5.42 -10.26
CA ASN A 247 -1.62 -3.97 -10.31
C ASN A 247 -0.54 -3.60 -11.33
N SER A 248 -0.67 -2.45 -11.96
CA SER A 248 0.38 -1.86 -12.78
C SER A 248 0.75 -0.51 -12.19
N ASP A 249 2.04 -0.21 -12.05
CA ASP A 249 2.47 1.11 -11.63
C ASP A 249 2.38 2.08 -12.82
N GLU A 250 1.65 3.17 -12.61
CA GLU A 250 1.78 4.38 -13.42
C GLU A 250 3.06 5.09 -12.95
N VAL A 251 4.07 5.16 -13.81
CA VAL A 251 5.34 5.80 -13.51
C VAL A 251 5.56 6.99 -14.43
N PRO A 252 6.34 8.00 -14.03
CA PRO A 252 6.59 9.15 -14.90
C PRO A 252 7.41 8.73 -16.12
N VAL A 253 7.07 9.28 -17.29
CA VAL A 253 7.79 9.05 -18.56
C VAL A 253 9.25 9.52 -18.48
N TYR A 254 9.52 10.51 -17.63
CA TYR A 254 10.85 11.05 -17.36
C TYR A 254 11.21 10.89 -15.89
N ASN A 255 12.49 10.70 -15.59
CA ASN A 255 12.97 10.80 -14.20
C ASN A 255 12.78 12.25 -13.70
N PRO A 256 12.03 12.49 -12.60
CA PRO A 256 11.85 13.83 -12.04
C PRO A 256 13.15 14.53 -11.65
N GLU A 257 14.22 13.78 -11.34
CA GLU A 257 15.53 14.35 -11.03
C GLU A 257 16.26 14.90 -12.27
N GLU A 258 15.89 14.44 -13.46
CA GLU A 258 16.49 14.89 -14.72
C GLU A 258 15.74 16.09 -15.34
N VAL A 259 14.61 16.49 -14.77
CA VAL A 259 13.75 17.56 -15.29
C VAL A 259 13.55 18.63 -14.22
N SER A 260 13.81 19.88 -14.56
CA SER A 260 13.56 21.01 -13.64
C SER A 260 12.08 21.38 -13.56
N ALA A 261 11.47 21.19 -12.40
CA ALA A 261 10.11 21.67 -12.11
C ALA A 261 9.99 23.21 -12.20
N PRO A 262 10.95 24.01 -11.66
CA PRO A 262 10.95 25.46 -11.86
C PRO A 262 10.94 25.86 -13.34
N GLU A 263 11.77 25.27 -14.18
CA GLU A 263 11.83 25.63 -15.60
C GLU A 263 10.53 25.28 -16.33
N ALA A 264 9.94 24.11 -16.02
CA ALA A 264 8.66 23.70 -16.57
C ALA A 264 7.51 24.63 -16.13
N MET A 265 7.48 25.03 -14.86
CA MET A 265 6.50 25.99 -14.34
C MET A 265 6.70 27.39 -14.93
N LYS A 266 7.94 27.84 -15.12
CA LYS A 266 8.25 29.11 -15.78
C LYS A 266 7.66 29.15 -17.18
N ALA A 267 7.97 28.13 -17.98
CA ALA A 267 7.48 28.01 -19.35
C ALA A 267 5.94 27.94 -19.40
N ALA A 268 5.29 27.32 -18.40
CA ALA A 268 3.83 27.31 -18.29
C ALA A 268 3.27 28.72 -18.04
N LEU A 269 3.77 29.42 -17.03
CA LEU A 269 3.28 30.76 -16.66
C LEU A 269 3.48 31.78 -17.77
N GLU A 270 4.67 31.80 -18.39
CA GLU A 270 4.98 32.69 -19.51
C GLU A 270 4.04 32.42 -20.69
N LYS A 271 3.86 31.15 -21.07
CA LYS A 271 2.96 30.77 -22.17
C LYS A 271 1.50 31.12 -21.90
N LEU A 272 1.04 31.02 -20.66
CA LEU A 272 -0.32 31.40 -20.26
C LEU A 272 -0.49 32.93 -20.25
N GLN A 273 0.53 33.70 -19.88
CA GLN A 273 0.52 35.17 -20.00
C GLN A 273 0.52 35.62 -21.46
N GLU A 274 1.38 35.03 -22.30
CA GLU A 274 1.45 35.32 -23.74
C GLU A 274 0.13 34.99 -24.45
N ALA A 275 -0.52 33.89 -24.08
CA ALA A 275 -1.83 33.51 -24.60
C ALA A 275 -2.99 34.36 -24.04
N GLY A 276 -2.73 35.24 -23.08
CA GLY A 276 -3.75 36.06 -22.43
C GLY A 276 -4.73 35.26 -21.57
N VAL A 277 -4.34 34.06 -21.13
CA VAL A 277 -5.13 33.19 -20.22
C VAL A 277 -5.08 33.73 -18.79
N ILE A 278 -3.90 34.21 -18.38
CA ILE A 278 -3.69 34.87 -17.09
C ILE A 278 -3.07 36.25 -17.29
N SER A 279 -3.38 37.21 -16.42
CA SER A 279 -2.74 38.52 -16.41
C SER A 279 -2.58 39.05 -14.98
N GLY A 280 -1.71 40.05 -14.79
CA GLY A 280 -1.44 40.65 -13.48
C GLY A 280 -0.35 39.95 -12.65
N LEU A 281 0.24 38.87 -13.15
CA LEU A 281 1.41 38.21 -12.55
C LEU A 281 2.70 38.96 -12.93
N SER A 282 3.48 39.41 -11.94
CA SER A 282 4.72 40.15 -12.18
C SER A 282 5.95 39.25 -12.37
N GLU A 283 7.05 39.80 -12.87
CA GLU A 283 8.33 39.06 -12.99
C GLU A 283 8.86 38.61 -11.62
N GLU A 284 8.69 39.42 -10.57
CA GLU A 284 9.09 39.04 -9.21
C GLU A 284 8.19 37.92 -8.67
N ASP A 285 6.88 37.95 -8.96
CA ASP A 285 5.98 36.84 -8.60
C ASP A 285 6.42 35.52 -9.23
N ILE A 286 6.78 35.54 -10.52
CA ILE A 286 7.30 34.37 -11.20
C ILE A 286 8.55 33.90 -10.48
N LYS A 287 9.53 34.77 -10.27
CA LYS A 287 10.79 34.41 -9.60
C LYS A 287 10.56 33.80 -8.21
N ASP A 288 9.66 34.35 -7.41
CA ASP A 288 9.31 33.83 -6.09
C ASP A 288 8.66 32.44 -6.18
N ILE A 289 7.69 32.25 -7.08
CA ILE A 289 7.06 30.95 -7.36
C ILE A 289 8.13 29.92 -7.75
N LEU A 290 9.05 30.29 -8.64
CA LEU A 290 10.10 29.38 -9.13
C LEU A 290 11.09 28.99 -8.04
N SER A 291 11.31 29.84 -7.03
CA SER A 291 12.22 29.54 -5.92
C SER A 291 11.72 28.42 -5.01
N VAL A 292 10.40 28.20 -4.96
CA VAL A 292 9.76 27.15 -4.15
C VAL A 292 9.20 25.99 -4.98
N ALA A 293 9.22 26.11 -6.31
CA ALA A 293 8.72 25.10 -7.24
C ALA A 293 9.57 23.82 -7.19
N SER A 294 8.97 22.70 -6.82
CA SER A 294 9.58 21.37 -6.94
C SER A 294 8.50 20.33 -7.29
N TRP A 295 8.90 19.21 -7.88
CA TRP A 295 8.01 18.06 -8.02
C TRP A 295 7.49 17.64 -6.64
N GLY A 296 6.21 17.26 -6.56
CA GLY A 296 5.54 16.97 -5.29
C GLY A 296 4.83 18.18 -4.66
N LYS A 297 5.06 19.41 -5.15
CA LYS A 297 4.34 20.62 -4.70
C LYS A 297 3.03 20.77 -5.47
N ALA A 298 2.17 19.76 -5.38
CA ALA A 298 0.89 19.72 -6.07
C ALA A 298 -0.20 19.07 -5.22
N GLY A 299 -1.45 19.21 -5.68
CA GLY A 299 -2.60 18.61 -5.01
C GLY A 299 -3.00 19.34 -3.73
N TRP A 300 -3.87 18.71 -2.94
CA TRP A 300 -4.64 19.37 -1.87
C TRP A 300 -3.81 20.02 -0.78
N ASN A 301 -2.69 19.40 -0.42
CA ASN A 301 -1.95 19.75 0.79
C ASN A 301 -0.57 20.39 0.49
N SER A 302 -0.12 20.38 -0.76
CA SER A 302 1.26 20.76 -1.12
C SER A 302 1.39 21.79 -2.24
N HIS A 303 0.30 22.21 -2.88
CA HIS A 303 0.33 23.26 -3.91
C HIS A 303 0.93 24.57 -3.37
N ILE A 304 1.52 25.34 -4.27
CA ILE A 304 2.09 26.66 -3.98
C ILE A 304 0.99 27.70 -4.13
N GLY A 305 0.98 28.72 -3.26
CA GLY A 305 0.05 29.84 -3.39
C GLY A 305 0.56 31.05 -2.62
N TRP A 306 -0.15 32.17 -2.79
CA TRP A 306 0.10 33.39 -2.04
C TRP A 306 -0.61 33.28 -0.68
N TYR A 307 0.16 32.96 0.35
CA TYR A 307 -0.36 32.68 1.69
C TYR A 307 0.29 33.54 2.76
N GLU A 308 -0.44 33.76 3.85
CA GLU A 308 0.12 34.34 5.06
C GLU A 308 1.12 33.35 5.67
N THR A 309 2.33 33.83 5.91
CA THR A 309 3.41 33.11 6.60
C THR A 309 3.15 33.10 8.11
N LYS A 310 3.88 32.27 8.84
CA LYS A 310 3.80 32.22 10.31
C LYS A 310 4.19 33.54 10.98
N ASP A 311 4.95 34.39 10.29
CA ASP A 311 5.38 35.70 10.77
C ASP A 311 4.39 36.83 10.40
N GLY A 312 3.25 36.49 9.78
CA GLY A 312 2.20 37.45 9.42
C GLY A 312 2.45 38.24 8.13
N THR A 313 3.50 37.89 7.37
CA THR A 313 3.76 38.43 6.03
C THR A 313 3.07 37.56 4.97
N TYR A 314 3.00 38.00 3.72
CA TYR A 314 2.51 37.16 2.62
C TYR A 314 3.64 36.82 1.65
N ALA A 315 3.68 35.58 1.20
CA ALA A 315 4.67 35.09 0.24
C ALA A 315 4.11 33.94 -0.61
N TRP A 316 4.76 33.66 -1.74
CA TRP A 316 4.53 32.45 -2.51
C TRP A 316 5.19 31.27 -1.80
N ILE A 317 4.39 30.44 -1.13
CA ILE A 317 4.88 29.31 -0.33
C ILE A 317 3.99 28.08 -0.54
N PRO A 318 4.50 26.87 -0.27
CA PRO A 318 3.66 25.68 -0.20
C PRO A 318 2.56 25.83 0.85
N TYR A 319 1.37 25.33 0.56
CA TYR A 319 0.20 25.46 1.43
C TYR A 319 0.45 24.98 2.87
N TYR A 320 1.13 23.84 3.05
CA TYR A 320 1.45 23.30 4.37
C TYR A 320 2.41 24.17 5.20
N GLU A 321 3.07 25.17 4.60
CA GLU A 321 3.95 26.13 5.29
C GLU A 321 3.24 27.41 5.72
N SER A 322 2.00 27.60 5.26
CA SER A 322 1.18 28.75 5.63
C SER A 322 0.91 28.80 7.14
N LYS A 323 0.34 29.93 7.59
CA LYS A 323 0.05 30.16 9.01
C LYS A 323 -0.89 29.12 9.61
N ASP A 324 -1.98 28.78 8.92
CA ASP A 324 -3.06 27.91 9.42
C ASP A 324 -3.55 26.87 8.38
N PRO A 325 -2.68 25.97 7.89
CA PRO A 325 -3.05 24.99 6.87
C PRO A 325 -4.05 23.98 7.43
N GLN A 326 -5.13 23.75 6.69
CA GLN A 326 -6.11 22.71 6.99
C GLN A 326 -5.75 21.45 6.21
N LEU A 327 -5.47 20.37 6.93
CA LEU A 327 -5.18 19.09 6.29
C LEU A 327 -6.46 18.52 5.65
N VAL A 328 -6.48 18.47 4.32
CA VAL A 328 -7.55 17.78 3.59
C VAL A 328 -7.28 16.28 3.69
N LYS A 329 -8.23 15.57 4.28
CA LYS A 329 -8.19 14.13 4.54
C LYS A 329 -9.15 13.42 3.60
N CYS A 330 -8.71 12.33 2.99
CA CYS A 330 -9.54 11.52 2.11
C CYS A 330 -10.13 10.35 2.90
N SER A 331 -11.43 10.11 2.75
CA SER A 331 -12.10 8.93 3.31
C SER A 331 -12.08 7.81 2.27
N GLY A 332 -11.13 6.89 2.39
CA GLY A 332 -10.93 5.78 1.44
C GLY A 332 -9.45 5.62 1.09
N GLY A 333 -8.98 4.38 0.97
CA GLY A 333 -7.62 4.10 0.48
C GLY A 333 -7.39 4.67 -0.93
N PRO A 334 -6.14 4.64 -1.44
CA PRO A 334 -5.83 5.13 -2.78
C PRO A 334 -6.79 4.51 -3.79
N GLU A 335 -7.58 5.34 -4.47
CA GLU A 335 -8.62 4.90 -5.39
C GLU A 335 -7.99 4.16 -6.58
N THR A 336 -8.01 2.82 -6.53
CA THR A 336 -7.88 1.97 -7.73
C THR A 336 -9.24 1.93 -8.42
N GLY A 337 -9.64 3.05 -9.02
CA GLY A 337 -10.87 3.17 -9.80
C GLY A 337 -10.54 3.59 -11.22
N ASN A 338 -10.87 2.73 -12.19
CA ASN A 338 -10.78 3.05 -13.62
C ASN A 338 -11.48 4.38 -13.91
N LEU A 339 -10.70 5.44 -14.13
CA LEU A 339 -11.21 6.73 -14.58
C LEU A 339 -11.39 6.68 -16.09
N ASN A 340 -12.65 6.53 -16.52
CA ASN A 340 -13.04 6.76 -17.91
C ASN A 340 -12.59 8.17 -18.34
N PRO A 341 -11.93 8.31 -19.52
CA PRO A 341 -11.50 9.61 -20.03
C PRO A 341 -12.72 10.36 -20.57
N GLY A 342 -13.46 11.05 -19.71
CA GLY A 342 -14.63 11.81 -20.16
C GLY A 342 -15.43 12.58 -19.12
N SER A 343 -15.19 12.42 -17.82
CA SER A 343 -15.93 13.20 -16.82
C SER A 343 -15.19 13.28 -15.50
N LEU A 344 -14.26 14.23 -15.38
CA LEU A 344 -13.84 14.74 -14.09
C LEU A 344 -13.55 16.23 -14.22
N THR A 345 -14.48 17.05 -13.74
CA THR A 345 -14.13 18.33 -13.15
C THR A 345 -13.53 18.03 -11.78
N PRO A 346 -12.24 18.34 -11.54
CA PRO A 346 -11.73 18.42 -10.18
C PRO A 346 -12.33 19.70 -9.58
N GLY A 347 -13.39 19.58 -8.77
CA GLY A 347 -13.98 20.75 -8.10
C GLY A 347 -15.51 20.79 -7.91
N SER A 348 -16.30 19.78 -8.33
CA SER A 348 -17.73 19.75 -7.97
C SER A 348 -17.94 19.16 -6.57
N GLY A 349 -17.67 19.96 -5.55
CA GLY A 349 -18.28 19.78 -4.23
C GLY A 349 -19.69 20.36 -4.24
N ASP A 350 -20.65 19.65 -4.84
CA ASP A 350 -22.06 19.93 -4.59
C ASP A 350 -22.55 19.05 -3.43
N GLY A 351 -23.02 19.73 -2.39
CA GLY A 351 -23.27 19.19 -1.06
C GLY A 351 -24.23 18.01 -1.06
N VAL A 352 -23.82 16.95 -0.37
CA VAL A 352 -24.74 15.96 0.18
C VAL A 352 -24.68 16.08 1.70
N THR A 353 -25.62 16.85 2.23
CA THR A 353 -26.05 16.71 3.63
C THR A 353 -26.64 15.31 3.76
N GLN A 354 -25.88 14.35 4.28
CA GLN A 354 -26.46 13.07 4.68
C GLN A 354 -26.87 13.14 6.15
N THR A 355 -28.18 13.26 6.32
CA THR A 355 -28.93 13.01 7.55
C THR A 355 -28.51 11.68 8.18
N ASN A 356 -28.28 11.73 9.49
CA ASN A 356 -28.07 10.57 10.36
C ASN A 356 -29.15 9.50 10.15
N GLN A 357 -28.76 8.33 9.66
CA GLN A 357 -29.41 7.07 10.00
C GLN A 357 -28.33 6.01 10.29
N ALA A 358 -28.43 5.46 11.50
CA ALA A 358 -27.56 4.43 12.01
C ALA A 358 -27.70 3.13 11.21
N ALA A 359 -26.58 2.51 10.83
CA ALA A 359 -26.51 1.11 10.46
C ALA A 359 -25.09 0.55 10.67
N GLU A 360 -24.98 -0.31 11.68
CA GLU A 360 -24.08 -1.46 11.88
C GLU A 360 -22.58 -1.34 11.53
N GLU A 361 -21.77 -1.46 12.60
CA GLU A 361 -20.34 -1.80 12.57
C GLU A 361 -20.10 -3.05 11.70
N LYS A 362 -19.25 -2.89 10.68
CA LYS A 362 -18.64 -4.00 9.95
C LYS A 362 -17.14 -3.82 9.99
N ASP A 363 -16.48 -4.75 10.68
CA ASP A 363 -15.02 -4.88 10.76
C ASP A 363 -14.38 -4.67 9.39
N THR A 364 -13.52 -3.66 9.31
CA THR A 364 -12.82 -3.30 8.07
C THR A 364 -11.55 -4.12 7.99
N ASP A 365 -11.66 -5.28 7.36
CA ASP A 365 -10.52 -6.01 6.81
C ASP A 365 -9.80 -5.09 5.81
N THR A 366 -8.55 -4.71 6.11
CA THR A 366 -7.67 -4.02 5.16
C THR A 366 -7.21 -5.00 4.09
N GLY A 367 -8.16 -5.45 3.27
CA GLY A 367 -7.92 -6.20 2.06
C GLY A 367 -7.71 -5.24 0.90
N GLY A 368 -6.54 -5.31 0.27
CA GLY A 368 -6.44 -4.98 -1.15
C GLY A 368 -7.54 -5.74 -1.89
N ALA A 369 -8.22 -5.06 -2.82
CA ALA A 369 -9.43 -5.53 -3.49
C ALA A 369 -9.48 -7.07 -3.70
N ASN A 370 -10.38 -7.73 -2.96
CA ASN A 370 -10.95 -9.09 -3.08
C ASN A 370 -10.17 -10.19 -3.82
N THR A 371 -8.93 -10.48 -3.44
CA THR A 371 -8.33 -11.79 -3.69
C THR A 371 -8.47 -12.67 -2.45
N ILE A 372 -9.31 -13.72 -2.50
CA ILE A 372 -9.44 -14.68 -1.39
C ILE A 372 -8.42 -15.80 -1.63
N CYS A 373 -7.34 -15.78 -0.85
CA CYS A 373 -6.37 -16.86 -0.78
C CYS A 373 -6.54 -17.60 0.54
N GLY A 374 -6.66 -18.93 0.50
CA GLY A 374 -6.76 -19.74 1.72
C GLY A 374 -6.35 -21.19 1.49
N PRO A 375 -6.12 -21.96 2.57
CA PRO A 375 -5.92 -23.40 2.47
C PRO A 375 -7.14 -24.04 1.78
N ALA A 376 -6.88 -25.03 0.92
CA ALA A 376 -7.89 -25.64 0.03
C ALA A 376 -9.19 -26.10 0.73
N SER A 377 -9.14 -26.31 2.04
CA SER A 377 -10.26 -26.66 2.93
C SER A 377 -11.35 -25.57 3.05
N ILE A 378 -10.98 -24.28 2.99
CA ILE A 378 -11.89 -23.16 3.29
C ILE A 378 -12.75 -22.77 2.08
N VAL A 379 -12.22 -22.91 0.86
CA VAL A 379 -12.95 -22.60 -0.39
C VAL A 379 -14.04 -23.65 -0.68
N GLY A 380 -13.83 -24.91 -0.23
CA GLY A 380 -14.84 -25.96 -0.35
C GLY A 380 -16.11 -25.71 0.47
N LEU A 381 -15.99 -25.09 1.65
CA LEU A 381 -17.13 -24.84 2.54
C LEU A 381 -18.02 -23.69 2.07
N SER A 382 -17.45 -22.68 1.39
CA SER A 382 -18.20 -21.56 0.82
C SER A 382 -19.06 -22.00 -0.38
N LEU A 383 -18.62 -23.00 -1.15
CA LEU A 383 -19.41 -23.59 -2.24
C LEU A 383 -20.53 -24.52 -1.76
N ILE A 384 -20.34 -25.23 -0.64
CA ILE A 384 -21.37 -26.11 -0.05
C ILE A 384 -22.54 -25.30 0.53
N TRP A 385 -22.28 -24.11 1.10
CA TRP A 385 -23.33 -23.23 1.59
C TRP A 385 -24.23 -22.68 0.47
N LEU A 386 -23.66 -22.42 -0.71
CA LEU A 386 -24.41 -21.99 -1.90
C LEU A 386 -25.29 -23.10 -2.49
N ILE A 387 -24.85 -24.37 -2.41
CA ILE A 387 -25.61 -25.52 -2.92
C ILE A 387 -26.75 -25.91 -1.97
N THR A 388 -26.58 -25.73 -0.66
CA THR A 388 -27.61 -26.06 0.35
C THR A 388 -28.74 -25.02 0.43
N LYS A 389 -28.51 -23.78 0.00
CA LYS A 389 -29.56 -22.75 -0.12
C LYS A 389 -30.52 -22.94 -1.30
N LYS A 390 -30.13 -23.71 -2.32
CA LYS A 390 -30.96 -23.94 -3.53
C LYS A 390 -31.93 -25.11 -3.39
N LYS A 391 -31.94 -25.79 -2.23
CA LYS A 391 -32.76 -26.99 -1.95
C LYS A 391 -33.70 -26.84 -0.74
N ARG A 392 -33.98 -25.61 -0.30
CA ARG A 392 -35.08 -25.31 0.65
C ARG A 392 -36.04 -24.31 0.05
#